data_AF-A0A537PU92-F1
#
_entry.id   AF-A0A537PU92-F1
#
_cell.length_a   1.000
_cell.length_b   1.000
_cell.length_c   1.000
_cell.angle_alpha   90.00
_cell.angle_beta   90.00
_cell.angle_gamma   90.00
#
_symmetry.space_group_name_H-M   'P 1'
#
loop_
_entity.id
_entity.type
_entity.pdbx_description
1 polymer ?
#
loop_
_entity_poly.entity_id
_entity_poly.type
_entity_poly.pdbx_seq_one_letter_code
_entity_poly.pdbx_strand_id
1 'polypeptide(L)'
;MFTVSRWYNPNDIRETARLLSLAAASLRLRGVANPETHVFLACTPRLATIIVANATFSDDELAKLRDATTEFGFTVLVSPDQAATPPVLAQVMQATSSDAFARLARSFRIDLTPPTDDRPFFFNQLLLTDFASIEEAEQAQDGVVRGNLEAARTIGVLVLLSFALVLLTMIVPSLPSVRRSPAWLGSLGTLYFALIGFGFMFVEIGMIQRVSLFLGHPVYGMAIGLFSIILSTGVGSLLSERLQLESPRWLLGWSGLLFLFIVLFTVWFPILVHTFEGGELPVRVLVSLMAIVPAGILMGFGFPTGMRLVNGIDTRPTPWFWAVNGSAGVLAAGLAVATSIALSINVSLWTGAVCYLLLGPISLALRRFCQAGSLPELLSADARQKAG
;
A
#
# COMPACT_ATOMS: atom_id res chain seq x y z
N MET A 1 2.55 -27.07 -15.35
CA MET A 1 3.26 -26.25 -16.35
C MET A 1 2.59 -24.89 -16.36
N PHE A 2 3.36 -23.82 -16.37
CA PHE A 2 2.87 -22.45 -16.49
C PHE A 2 3.43 -21.84 -17.76
N THR A 3 2.60 -21.11 -18.51
CA THR A 3 3.04 -20.40 -19.72
C THR A 3 2.40 -19.03 -19.76
N VAL A 4 3.18 -18.03 -20.16
CA VAL A 4 2.69 -16.67 -20.37
C VAL A 4 3.50 -15.99 -21.45
N SER A 5 2.81 -15.19 -22.28
CA SER A 5 3.42 -14.33 -23.28
C SER A 5 3.34 -12.87 -22.83
N ARG A 6 4.41 -12.12 -23.06
CA ARG A 6 4.50 -10.68 -22.76
C ARG A 6 5.13 -9.94 -23.93
N TRP A 7 4.91 -8.63 -23.96
CA TRP A 7 5.54 -7.76 -24.95
C TRP A 7 7.06 -7.84 -24.80
N TYR A 8 7.75 -7.92 -25.94
CA TYR A 8 9.20 -8.02 -26.03
C TYR A 8 9.72 -6.93 -26.95
N ASN A 9 10.83 -6.33 -26.53
CA ASN A 9 11.61 -5.43 -27.34
C ASN A 9 13.06 -5.94 -27.34
N PRO A 10 13.65 -6.27 -28.50
CA PRO A 10 15.04 -6.74 -28.56
C PRO A 10 16.05 -5.74 -27.99
N ASN A 11 15.73 -4.44 -28.03
CA ASN A 11 16.57 -3.37 -27.48
C ASN A 11 16.25 -3.07 -26.01
N ASP A 12 15.16 -3.62 -25.48
CA ASP A 12 14.67 -3.43 -24.12
C ASP A 12 14.09 -4.75 -23.57
N ILE A 13 14.99 -5.60 -23.08
CA ILE A 13 14.67 -6.90 -22.50
C ILE A 13 14.15 -6.81 -21.06
N ARG A 14 13.90 -5.62 -20.53
CA ARG A 14 13.78 -5.35 -19.09
C ARG A 14 12.59 -6.06 -18.46
N GLU A 15 11.44 -6.02 -19.14
CA GLU A 15 10.24 -6.75 -18.74
C GLU A 15 10.43 -8.28 -18.77
N THR A 16 11.15 -8.77 -19.77
CA THR A 16 11.45 -10.21 -19.93
C THR A 16 12.42 -10.70 -18.86
N ALA A 17 13.43 -9.89 -18.52
CA ALA A 17 14.35 -10.15 -17.43
C ALA A 17 13.60 -10.22 -16.08
N ARG A 18 12.66 -9.29 -15.82
CA ARG A 18 11.85 -9.32 -14.60
C ARG A 18 10.89 -10.50 -14.54
N LEU A 19 10.37 -10.94 -15.70
CA LEU A 19 9.56 -12.16 -15.78
C LEU A 19 10.39 -13.41 -15.42
N LEU A 20 11.65 -13.48 -15.89
CA LEU A 20 12.57 -14.55 -15.49
C LEU A 20 12.93 -14.50 -14.00
N SER A 21 13.14 -13.31 -13.43
CA SER A 21 13.41 -13.19 -11.99
C SER A 21 12.24 -13.73 -11.16
N LEU A 22 11.00 -13.42 -11.56
CA LEU A 22 9.79 -13.95 -10.94
C LEU A 22 9.70 -15.48 -11.06
N ALA A 23 9.94 -16.03 -12.26
CA ALA A 23 9.92 -17.48 -12.49
C ALA A 23 10.97 -18.19 -11.62
N ALA A 24 12.21 -17.67 -11.60
CA ALA A 24 13.31 -18.23 -10.83
C ALA A 24 13.05 -18.16 -9.32
N ALA A 25 12.52 -17.04 -8.81
CA ALA A 25 12.13 -16.90 -7.41
C ALA A 25 11.00 -17.86 -7.03
N SER A 26 9.98 -18.01 -7.89
CA SER A 26 8.85 -18.92 -7.68
C SER A 26 9.29 -20.39 -7.61
N LEU A 27 10.21 -20.81 -8.49
CA LEU A 27 10.78 -22.15 -8.48
C LEU A 27 11.57 -22.41 -7.19
N ARG A 28 12.38 -21.45 -6.74
CA ARG A 28 13.13 -21.55 -5.48
C ARG A 28 12.24 -21.65 -4.26
N LEU A 29 11.16 -20.88 -4.20
CA LEU A 29 10.16 -20.98 -3.13
C LEU A 29 9.53 -22.38 -3.05
N ARG A 30 9.53 -23.13 -4.16
CA ARG A 30 9.07 -24.52 -4.24
C ARG A 30 10.18 -25.56 -4.07
N GLY A 31 11.37 -25.15 -3.65
CA GLY A 31 12.50 -26.05 -3.35
C GLY A 31 13.39 -26.41 -4.55
N VAL A 32 13.23 -25.75 -5.70
CA VAL A 32 14.09 -25.99 -6.87
C VAL A 32 15.42 -25.26 -6.71
N ALA A 33 16.53 -26.01 -6.67
CA ALA A 33 17.87 -25.46 -6.52
C ALA A 33 18.36 -24.74 -7.79
N ASN A 34 18.06 -25.30 -8.98
CA ASN A 34 18.52 -24.81 -10.27
C ASN A 34 17.33 -24.43 -11.16
N PRO A 35 16.82 -23.18 -11.10
CA PRO A 35 15.65 -22.80 -11.90
C PRO A 35 15.85 -22.87 -13.41
N GLU A 36 17.10 -22.75 -13.88
CA GLU A 36 17.44 -22.72 -15.31
C GLU A 36 17.03 -24.01 -16.03
N THR A 37 17.02 -25.15 -15.36
CA THR A 37 16.62 -26.44 -15.94
C THR A 37 15.10 -26.62 -16.04
N HIS A 38 14.34 -25.67 -15.50
CA HIS A 38 12.87 -25.68 -15.43
C HIS A 38 12.23 -24.58 -16.29
N VAL A 39 13.03 -23.78 -17.01
CA VAL A 39 12.56 -22.63 -17.77
C VAL A 39 12.99 -22.73 -19.23
N PHE A 40 12.05 -22.48 -20.13
CA PHE A 40 12.29 -22.25 -21.55
C PHE A 40 11.68 -20.91 -21.96
N LEU A 41 12.42 -20.09 -22.69
CA LEU A 41 12.00 -18.76 -23.11
C LEU A 41 12.35 -18.55 -24.59
N ALA A 42 11.36 -18.23 -25.40
CA ALA A 42 11.54 -17.88 -26.80
C ALA A 42 10.79 -16.60 -27.15
N CYS A 43 11.25 -15.88 -28.17
CA CYS A 43 10.67 -14.59 -28.58
C CYS A 43 10.52 -14.42 -30.09
N THR A 44 9.54 -13.61 -30.48
CA THR A 44 9.53 -12.88 -31.75
C THR A 44 10.01 -11.44 -31.49
N PRO A 45 10.19 -10.59 -32.52
CA PRO A 45 10.56 -9.19 -32.32
C PRO A 45 9.58 -8.36 -31.47
N ARG A 46 8.39 -8.88 -31.14
CA ARG A 46 7.35 -8.16 -30.36
C ARG A 46 6.84 -8.91 -29.14
N LEU A 47 7.06 -10.22 -29.03
CA LEU A 47 6.51 -11.05 -27.96
C LEU A 47 7.56 -12.03 -27.46
N ALA A 48 7.64 -12.23 -26.14
CA ALA A 48 8.39 -13.30 -25.51
C ALA A 48 7.45 -14.22 -24.75
N THR A 49 7.62 -15.53 -24.91
CA THR A 49 6.83 -16.57 -24.26
C THR A 49 7.72 -17.39 -23.35
N ILE A 50 7.41 -17.37 -22.06
CA ILE A 50 8.07 -18.22 -21.07
C ILE A 50 7.24 -19.49 -20.84
N ILE A 51 7.94 -20.59 -20.63
CA ILE A 51 7.40 -21.86 -20.18
C ILE A 51 8.15 -22.24 -18.90
N VAL A 52 7.40 -22.50 -17.83
CA VAL A 52 7.93 -22.92 -16.53
C VAL A 52 7.35 -24.28 -16.16
N ALA A 53 8.22 -25.25 -15.95
CA ALA A 53 7.85 -26.62 -15.62
C ALA A 53 8.18 -26.99 -14.16
N ASN A 54 7.35 -27.84 -13.56
CA ASN A 54 7.61 -28.35 -12.19
C ASN A 54 8.73 -29.40 -12.18
N ALA A 55 8.94 -30.07 -13.31
CA ALA A 55 10.02 -31.02 -13.55
C ALA A 55 11.01 -30.42 -14.53
N THR A 56 12.24 -30.93 -14.54
CA THR A 56 13.24 -30.60 -15.55
C THR A 56 12.79 -31.10 -16.91
N PHE A 57 13.05 -30.33 -17.96
CA PHE A 57 12.74 -30.75 -19.33
C PHE A 57 13.62 -31.92 -19.75
N SER A 58 13.01 -32.91 -20.41
CA SER A 58 13.72 -33.99 -21.10
C SER A 58 14.25 -33.55 -22.46
N ASP A 59 15.25 -34.27 -22.99
CA ASP A 59 15.83 -33.96 -24.30
C ASP A 59 14.78 -34.01 -25.43
N ASP A 60 13.84 -34.95 -25.36
CA ASP A 60 12.71 -35.08 -26.30
C ASP A 60 11.76 -33.88 -26.23
N GLU A 61 11.49 -33.35 -25.04
CA GLU A 61 10.68 -32.13 -24.86
C GLU A 61 11.40 -30.89 -25.40
N LEU A 62 12.70 -30.78 -25.14
CA LEU A 62 13.53 -29.69 -25.68
C LEU A 62 13.64 -29.77 -27.19
N ALA A 63 13.69 -30.97 -27.78
CA ALA A 63 13.64 -31.16 -29.24
C ALA A 63 12.31 -30.63 -29.80
N LYS A 64 11.16 -31.04 -29.22
CA LYS A 64 9.84 -30.55 -29.65
C LYS A 64 9.69 -29.04 -29.54
N LEU A 65 10.22 -28.44 -28.46
CA LEU A 65 10.19 -26.99 -28.28
C LEU A 65 11.05 -26.29 -29.35
N ARG A 66 12.22 -26.83 -29.68
CA ARG A 66 13.09 -26.30 -30.74
C ARG A 66 12.45 -26.42 -32.12
N ASP A 67 11.84 -27.56 -32.43
CA ASP A 67 11.13 -27.76 -33.69
C ASP A 67 10.01 -26.73 -33.84
N ALA A 68 9.20 -26.54 -32.78
CA ALA A 68 8.16 -25.51 -32.77
C ALA A 68 8.74 -24.09 -32.91
N THR A 69 9.81 -23.74 -32.20
CA THR A 69 10.43 -22.42 -32.35
C THR A 69 10.96 -22.19 -33.76
N THR A 70 11.47 -23.23 -34.42
CA THR A 70 11.97 -23.17 -35.80
C THR A 70 10.83 -23.02 -36.80
N GLU A 71 9.77 -23.83 -36.64
CA GLU A 71 8.57 -23.79 -37.49
C GLU A 71 7.90 -22.41 -37.48
N PHE A 72 7.77 -21.81 -36.29
CA PHE A 72 7.10 -20.53 -36.13
C PHE A 72 8.05 -19.30 -36.15
N GLY A 73 9.35 -19.51 -36.34
CA GLY A 73 10.34 -18.43 -36.44
C GLY A 73 10.61 -17.66 -35.15
N PHE A 74 10.53 -18.33 -33.99
CA PHE A 74 10.94 -17.78 -32.70
C PHE A 74 12.45 -17.92 -32.48
N THR A 75 13.04 -16.92 -31.84
CA THR A 75 14.42 -16.96 -31.33
C THR A 75 14.41 -17.45 -29.89
N VAL A 76 15.20 -18.47 -29.58
CA VAL A 76 15.36 -18.97 -28.20
C VAL A 76 16.28 -18.03 -27.41
N LEU A 77 15.81 -17.58 -26.24
CA LEU A 77 16.55 -16.69 -25.33
C LEU A 77 17.10 -17.45 -24.11
N VAL A 78 16.33 -18.41 -23.58
CA VAL A 78 16.72 -19.27 -22.46
C VAL A 78 16.27 -20.70 -22.76
N SER A 79 17.19 -21.65 -22.63
CA SER A 79 16.90 -23.09 -22.70
C SER A 79 17.79 -23.82 -21.67
N PRO A 80 17.33 -24.91 -21.03
CA PRO A 80 18.14 -25.69 -20.09
C PRO A 80 19.49 -26.18 -20.63
N ASP A 81 19.57 -26.37 -21.95
CA ASP A 81 20.73 -26.94 -22.66
C ASP A 81 21.55 -25.89 -23.42
N GLN A 82 21.23 -24.60 -23.28
CA GLN A 82 21.93 -23.50 -23.98
C GLN A 82 22.20 -22.33 -23.05
N ALA A 83 23.30 -21.61 -23.29
CA ALA A 83 23.59 -20.38 -22.56
C ALA A 83 22.54 -19.30 -22.87
N ALA A 84 22.01 -18.66 -21.82
CA ALA A 84 21.01 -17.61 -22.00
C ALA A 84 21.58 -16.42 -22.78
N THR A 85 20.82 -15.95 -23.76
CA THR A 85 21.20 -14.82 -24.61
C THR A 85 20.11 -13.75 -24.57
N PRO A 86 20.42 -12.50 -24.16
CA PRO A 86 21.73 -12.00 -23.74
C PRO A 86 22.16 -12.49 -22.32
N PRO A 87 23.46 -12.44 -21.96
CA PRO A 87 23.99 -13.00 -20.70
C PRO A 87 23.35 -12.49 -19.41
N VAL A 88 22.78 -11.28 -19.43
CA VAL A 88 22.02 -10.72 -18.31
C VAL A 88 20.82 -11.58 -17.90
N LEU A 89 20.18 -12.30 -18.83
CA LEU A 89 19.08 -13.20 -18.48
C LEU A 89 19.54 -14.34 -17.55
N ALA A 90 20.75 -14.89 -17.77
CA ALA A 90 21.36 -15.83 -16.85
C ALA A 90 21.67 -15.19 -15.49
N GLN A 91 22.27 -14.00 -15.47
CA GLN A 91 22.60 -13.30 -14.22
C GLN A 91 21.36 -13.04 -13.35
N VAL A 92 20.24 -12.69 -13.99
CA VAL A 92 18.96 -12.46 -13.31
C VAL A 92 18.39 -13.75 -12.75
N MET A 93 18.42 -14.85 -13.50
CA MET A 93 18.00 -16.15 -13.00
C MET A 93 18.86 -16.62 -11.82
N GLN A 94 20.17 -16.35 -11.84
CA GLN A 94 21.11 -16.74 -10.78
C GLN A 94 21.08 -15.85 -9.55
N ALA A 95 20.50 -14.65 -9.63
CA ALA A 95 20.39 -13.75 -8.49
C ALA A 95 19.48 -14.34 -7.39
N THR A 96 20.01 -14.46 -6.18
CA THR A 96 19.30 -15.03 -5.01
C THR A 96 19.18 -14.07 -3.83
N SER A 97 20.02 -13.02 -3.76
CA SER A 97 20.06 -12.09 -2.63
C SER A 97 19.67 -10.67 -3.04
N SER A 98 19.18 -9.90 -2.07
CA SER A 98 18.89 -8.48 -2.26
C SER A 98 20.11 -7.71 -2.77
N ASP A 99 21.32 -8.08 -2.33
CA ASP A 99 22.56 -7.48 -2.82
C ASP A 99 22.83 -7.79 -4.30
N ALA A 100 22.52 -9.03 -4.74
CA ALA A 100 22.65 -9.40 -6.15
C ALA A 100 21.70 -8.59 -7.03
N PHE A 101 20.43 -8.47 -6.61
CA PHE A 101 19.46 -7.64 -7.32
C PHE A 101 19.82 -6.15 -7.27
N ALA A 102 20.36 -5.64 -6.15
CA ALA A 102 20.82 -4.25 -6.05
C ALA A 102 22.03 -3.96 -6.95
N ARG A 103 22.89 -4.95 -7.23
CA ARG A 103 23.97 -4.82 -8.22
C ARG A 103 23.40 -4.76 -9.63
N LEU A 104 22.53 -5.71 -9.98
CA LEU A 104 21.86 -5.72 -11.29
C LEU A 104 21.07 -4.42 -11.53
N ALA A 105 20.36 -3.94 -10.51
CA ALA A 105 19.56 -2.73 -10.62
C ALA A 105 20.41 -1.48 -10.90
N ARG A 106 21.61 -1.39 -10.33
CA ARG A 106 22.57 -0.32 -10.62
C ARG A 106 23.20 -0.45 -12.01
N SER A 107 23.52 -1.67 -12.43
CA SER A 107 24.13 -1.93 -13.74
C SER A 107 23.17 -1.65 -14.90
N PHE A 108 21.89 -1.99 -14.74
CA PHE A 108 20.86 -1.83 -15.78
C PHE A 108 19.93 -0.64 -15.54
N ARG A 109 20.12 0.10 -14.44
CA ARG A 109 19.32 1.26 -14.02
C ARG A 109 17.82 0.99 -13.97
N ILE A 110 17.45 -0.21 -13.50
CA ILE A 110 16.06 -0.66 -13.34
C ILE A 110 15.86 -1.63 -12.20
N ASP A 111 14.63 -1.72 -11.71
CA ASP A 111 14.26 -2.72 -10.73
C ASP A 111 13.94 -4.09 -11.39
N LEU A 112 14.88 -5.04 -11.24
CA LEU A 112 14.73 -6.44 -11.66
C LEU A 112 14.29 -7.39 -10.53
N THR A 113 13.97 -6.85 -9.35
CA THR A 113 13.51 -7.68 -8.23
C THR A 113 12.22 -8.40 -8.60
N PRO A 114 12.10 -9.70 -8.24
CA PRO A 114 10.88 -10.44 -8.45
C PRO A 114 9.74 -9.79 -7.66
N PRO A 115 8.59 -9.47 -8.28
CA PRO A 115 7.44 -8.95 -7.56
C PRO A 115 6.89 -10.01 -6.59
N THR A 116 6.24 -9.55 -5.54
CA THR A 116 5.57 -10.38 -4.53
C THR A 116 4.15 -9.85 -4.30
N ASP A 117 3.34 -10.57 -3.54
CA ASP A 117 2.01 -10.08 -3.14
C ASP A 117 2.07 -8.85 -2.21
N ASP A 118 3.25 -8.55 -1.65
CA ASP A 118 3.49 -7.32 -0.89
C ASP A 118 3.98 -6.16 -1.76
N ARG A 119 4.59 -6.47 -2.90
CA ARG A 119 5.05 -5.50 -3.88
C ARG A 119 4.63 -5.95 -5.29
N PRO A 120 3.31 -5.95 -5.60
CA PRO A 120 2.74 -6.52 -6.82
C PRO A 120 2.92 -5.62 -8.07
N PHE A 121 3.96 -4.79 -8.10
CA PHE A 121 4.14 -3.74 -9.08
C PHE A 121 5.10 -4.18 -10.19
N PHE A 122 4.75 -5.26 -10.90
CA PHE A 122 5.59 -5.85 -11.96
C PHE A 122 6.02 -4.85 -13.04
N PHE A 123 5.14 -3.90 -13.39
CA PHE A 123 5.45 -2.86 -14.37
C PHE A 123 6.26 -1.71 -13.80
N ASN A 124 6.37 -1.55 -12.48
CA ASN A 124 7.15 -0.47 -11.89
C ASN A 124 8.63 -0.82 -11.83
N GLN A 125 9.36 -0.47 -12.89
CA GLN A 125 10.79 -0.76 -13.02
C GLN A 125 11.69 0.47 -12.82
N LEU A 126 11.09 1.67 -12.74
CA LEU A 126 11.81 2.93 -12.59
C LEU A 126 12.36 3.08 -11.16
N LEU A 127 13.66 3.41 -11.05
CA LEU A 127 14.32 3.71 -9.78
C LEU A 127 14.28 5.21 -9.50
N LEU A 128 13.25 5.68 -8.80
CA LEU A 128 13.10 7.12 -8.47
C LEU A 128 14.25 7.70 -7.63
N THR A 129 15.08 6.87 -7.03
CA THR A 129 16.27 7.27 -6.26
C THR A 129 17.53 7.48 -7.12
N ASP A 130 17.51 7.06 -8.39
CA ASP A 130 18.63 7.17 -9.32
C ASP A 130 18.31 8.19 -10.41
N PHE A 131 18.92 9.38 -10.30
CA PHE A 131 18.74 10.48 -11.26
C PHE A 131 19.06 10.08 -12.70
N ALA A 132 20.04 9.19 -12.91
CA ALA A 132 20.41 8.77 -14.24
C ALA A 132 19.36 7.83 -14.86
N SER A 133 18.65 7.06 -14.04
CA SER A 133 17.50 6.26 -14.50
C SER A 133 16.31 7.14 -14.91
N ILE A 134 16.12 8.27 -14.22
CA ILE A 134 15.08 9.26 -14.56
C ILE A 134 15.42 9.94 -15.89
N GLU A 135 16.68 10.33 -16.08
CA GLU A 135 17.14 10.93 -17.33
C GLU A 135 16.97 9.96 -18.52
N GLU A 136 17.33 8.68 -18.37
CA GLU A 136 17.08 7.65 -19.39
C GLU A 136 15.58 7.50 -19.70
N ALA A 137 14.74 7.53 -18.68
CA ALA A 137 13.28 7.47 -18.84
C ALA A 137 12.71 8.71 -19.55
N GLU A 138 13.32 9.88 -19.36
CA GLU A 138 12.94 11.11 -20.06
C GLU A 138 13.30 11.06 -21.55
N GLN A 139 14.44 10.46 -21.88
CA GLN A 139 14.95 10.32 -23.25
C GLN A 139 14.31 9.16 -24.03
N ALA A 140 13.70 8.20 -23.33
CA ALA A 140 12.99 7.08 -23.96
C ALA A 140 11.80 7.57 -24.80
N GLN A 141 11.73 7.14 -26.07
CA GLN A 141 10.65 7.51 -26.98
C GLN A 141 9.37 6.69 -26.76
N ASP A 142 9.49 5.46 -26.26
CA ASP A 142 8.38 4.55 -25.98
C ASP A 142 8.84 3.49 -24.94
N GLY A 143 7.91 2.76 -24.33
CA GLY A 143 8.19 1.63 -23.44
C GLY A 143 7.75 1.81 -21.98
N VAL A 144 7.91 0.74 -21.20
CA VAL A 144 7.37 0.63 -19.83
C VAL A 144 7.94 1.71 -18.91
N VAL A 145 9.24 1.98 -18.98
CA VAL A 145 9.94 2.95 -18.12
C VAL A 145 9.43 4.38 -18.37
N ARG A 146 9.18 4.75 -19.63
CA ARG A 146 8.56 6.03 -19.98
C ARG A 146 7.16 6.15 -19.37
N GLY A 147 6.35 5.10 -19.53
CA GLY A 147 5.03 5.02 -18.91
C GLY A 147 5.08 5.12 -17.37
N ASN A 148 6.07 4.51 -16.72
CA ASN A 148 6.28 4.66 -15.27
C ASN A 148 6.59 6.10 -14.88
N LEU A 149 7.45 6.78 -15.63
CA LEU A 149 7.80 8.18 -15.38
C LEU A 149 6.58 9.09 -15.56
N GLU A 150 5.80 8.90 -16.63
CA GLU A 150 4.57 9.66 -16.88
C GLU A 150 3.52 9.42 -15.79
N ALA A 151 3.37 8.17 -15.33
CA ALA A 151 2.50 7.85 -14.20
C ALA A 151 2.98 8.53 -12.91
N ALA A 152 4.29 8.47 -12.59
CA ALA A 152 4.86 9.12 -11.42
C ALA A 152 4.69 10.65 -11.46
N ARG A 153 4.92 11.26 -12.61
CA ARG A 153 4.69 12.70 -12.85
C ARG A 153 3.21 13.05 -12.69
N THR A 154 2.32 12.24 -13.23
CA THR A 154 0.86 12.45 -13.13
C THR A 154 0.42 12.41 -11.68
N ILE A 155 0.86 11.40 -10.90
CA ILE A 155 0.60 11.32 -9.46
C ILE A 155 1.16 12.55 -8.74
N GLY A 156 2.40 12.97 -9.05
CA GLY A 156 3.02 14.15 -8.46
C GLY A 156 2.22 15.44 -8.73
N VAL A 157 1.78 15.65 -9.97
CA VAL A 157 0.95 16.80 -10.36
C VAL A 157 -0.41 16.75 -9.66
N LEU A 158 -1.06 15.59 -9.60
CA LEU A 158 -2.34 15.42 -8.91
C LEU A 158 -2.21 15.70 -7.40
N VAL A 159 -1.14 15.24 -6.75
CA VAL A 159 -0.89 15.53 -5.33
C VAL A 159 -0.65 17.02 -5.11
N LEU A 160 0.15 17.67 -5.97
CA LEU A 160 0.42 19.12 -5.87
C LEU A 160 -0.85 19.95 -6.07
N LEU A 161 -1.65 19.62 -7.09
CA LEU A 161 -2.92 20.28 -7.36
C LEU A 161 -3.91 20.06 -6.22
N SER A 162 -4.02 18.82 -5.72
CA SER A 162 -4.86 18.49 -4.58
C SER A 162 -4.43 19.25 -3.34
N PHE A 163 -3.12 19.38 -3.09
CA PHE A 163 -2.59 20.18 -1.99
C PHE A 163 -2.98 21.66 -2.09
N ALA A 164 -2.84 22.26 -3.27
CA ALA A 164 -3.26 23.64 -3.50
C ALA A 164 -4.77 23.83 -3.28
N LEU A 165 -5.60 22.92 -3.80
CA LEU A 165 -7.05 22.96 -3.63
C LEU A 165 -7.48 22.73 -2.17
N VAL A 166 -6.87 21.78 -1.48
CA VAL A 166 -7.09 21.50 -0.05
C VAL A 166 -6.77 22.73 0.80
N LEU A 167 -5.63 23.37 0.55
CA LEU A 167 -5.26 24.61 1.23
C LEU A 167 -6.31 25.70 1.00
N LEU A 168 -6.67 25.95 -0.26
CA LEU A 168 -7.57 27.05 -0.64
C LEU A 168 -9.01 26.83 -0.20
N THR A 169 -9.53 25.61 -0.27
CA THR A 169 -10.95 25.31 -0.09
C THR A 169 -11.31 24.76 1.29
N MET A 170 -10.37 24.12 1.99
CA MET A 170 -10.62 23.50 3.29
C MET A 170 -9.87 24.20 4.43
N ILE A 171 -8.55 24.38 4.29
CA ILE A 171 -7.70 24.87 5.39
C ILE A 171 -7.86 26.39 5.59
N VAL A 172 -7.70 27.19 4.54
CA VAL A 172 -7.78 28.66 4.64
C VAL A 172 -9.13 29.14 5.18
N PRO A 173 -10.29 28.64 4.70
CA PRO A 173 -11.60 29.08 5.19
C PRO A 173 -11.89 28.66 6.64
N SER A 174 -11.30 27.56 7.11
CA SER A 174 -11.56 27.03 8.46
C SER A 174 -10.60 27.59 9.53
N LEU A 175 -9.50 28.23 9.14
CA LEU A 175 -8.47 28.78 10.03
C LEU A 175 -9.00 29.78 11.10
N PRO A 176 -10.00 30.64 10.83
CA PRO A 176 -10.56 31.52 11.85
C PRO A 176 -11.19 30.79 13.03
N SER A 177 -11.67 29.56 12.83
CA SER A 177 -12.35 28.77 13.85
C SER A 177 -11.38 28.26 14.94
N VAL A 178 -10.17 27.85 14.55
CA VAL A 178 -9.14 27.38 15.49
C VAL A 178 -8.40 28.53 16.18
N ARG A 179 -8.21 29.67 15.49
CA ARG A 179 -7.53 30.86 16.06
C ARG A 179 -8.27 31.48 17.25
N ARG A 180 -9.57 31.21 17.38
CA ARG A 180 -10.42 31.68 18.50
C ARG A 180 -10.45 30.71 19.68
N SER A 181 -9.74 29.59 19.58
CA SER A 181 -9.71 28.51 20.57
C SER A 181 -8.33 28.46 21.26
N PRO A 182 -8.21 27.81 22.43
CA PRO A 182 -6.92 27.63 23.08
C PRO A 182 -5.89 26.95 22.16
N ALA A 183 -4.66 27.47 22.10
CA ALA A 183 -3.64 26.99 21.16
C ALA A 183 -3.31 25.49 21.32
N TRP A 184 -3.33 24.98 22.56
CA TRP A 184 -3.09 23.57 22.85
C TRP A 184 -4.20 22.65 22.31
N LEU A 185 -5.46 23.11 22.33
CA LEU A 185 -6.60 22.38 21.78
C LEU A 185 -6.51 22.37 20.25
N GLY A 186 -6.15 23.53 19.68
CA GLY A 186 -5.89 23.66 18.25
C GLY A 186 -4.81 22.68 17.78
N SER A 187 -3.65 22.63 18.44
CA SER A 187 -2.54 21.77 18.01
C SER A 187 -2.82 20.28 18.23
N LEU A 188 -3.25 19.86 19.42
CA LEU A 188 -3.53 18.45 19.71
C LEU A 188 -4.72 17.92 18.92
N GLY A 189 -5.78 18.73 18.77
CA GLY A 189 -6.92 18.39 17.93
C GLY A 189 -6.50 18.25 16.46
N THR A 190 -5.73 19.21 15.93
CA THR A 190 -5.20 19.13 14.55
C THR A 190 -4.42 17.84 14.34
N LEU A 191 -3.52 17.50 15.27
CA LEU A 191 -2.73 16.27 15.18
C LEU A 191 -3.62 15.03 15.22
N TYR A 192 -4.59 14.98 16.13
CA TYR A 192 -5.53 13.86 16.26
C TYR A 192 -6.32 13.64 14.95
N PHE A 193 -6.93 14.68 14.40
CA PHE A 193 -7.75 14.56 13.19
C PHE A 193 -6.93 14.37 11.92
N ALA A 194 -5.69 14.90 11.87
CA ALA A 194 -4.76 14.59 10.79
C ALA A 194 -4.37 13.11 10.82
N LEU A 195 -4.03 12.56 12.00
CA LEU A 195 -3.67 11.15 12.15
C LEU A 195 -4.82 10.21 11.80
N ILE A 196 -6.09 10.59 12.05
CA ILE A 196 -7.24 9.82 11.56
C ILE A 196 -7.29 9.84 10.03
N GLY A 197 -7.22 11.03 9.41
CA GLY A 197 -7.29 11.14 7.95
C GLY A 197 -6.17 10.38 7.24
N PHE A 198 -4.94 10.52 7.72
CA PHE A 198 -3.80 9.74 7.23
C PHE A 198 -3.98 8.25 7.52
N GLY A 199 -4.25 7.88 8.76
CA GLY A 199 -4.40 6.50 9.19
C GLY A 199 -5.45 5.74 8.39
N PHE A 200 -6.63 6.33 8.23
CA PHE A 200 -7.74 5.75 7.48
C PHE A 200 -7.34 5.44 6.03
N MET A 201 -6.80 6.42 5.30
CA MET A 201 -6.48 6.26 3.88
C MET A 201 -5.33 5.29 3.63
N PHE A 202 -4.30 5.30 4.48
CA PHE A 202 -3.20 4.33 4.39
C PHE A 202 -3.69 2.89 4.63
N VAL A 203 -4.55 2.68 5.64
CA VAL A 203 -5.12 1.35 5.91
C VAL A 203 -6.10 0.93 4.82
N GLU A 204 -7.01 1.81 4.42
CA GLU A 204 -8.02 1.57 3.40
C GLU A 204 -7.38 1.15 2.06
N ILE A 205 -6.47 1.97 1.55
CA ILE A 205 -5.82 1.71 0.26
C ILE A 205 -4.96 0.46 0.34
N GLY A 206 -4.21 0.26 1.43
CA GLY A 206 -3.40 -0.94 1.62
C GLY A 206 -4.24 -2.21 1.64
N MET A 207 -5.37 -2.21 2.35
CA MET A 207 -6.29 -3.35 2.40
C MET A 207 -6.95 -3.60 1.05
N ILE A 208 -7.43 -2.55 0.36
CA ILE A 208 -8.02 -2.66 -0.98
C ILE A 208 -7.02 -3.23 -1.98
N GLN A 209 -5.76 -2.77 -1.97
CA GLN A 209 -4.72 -3.30 -2.85
C GLN A 209 -4.48 -4.80 -2.58
N ARG A 210 -4.39 -5.21 -1.31
CA ARG A 210 -4.16 -6.61 -0.93
C ARG A 210 -5.34 -7.52 -1.32
N VAL A 211 -6.56 -7.07 -1.03
CA VAL A 211 -7.79 -7.80 -1.36
C VAL A 211 -8.04 -7.83 -2.86
N SER A 212 -7.67 -6.79 -3.61
CA SER A 212 -7.78 -6.73 -5.07
C SER A 212 -6.98 -7.84 -5.75
N LEU A 213 -5.74 -8.09 -5.29
CA LEU A 213 -4.93 -9.23 -5.73
C LEU A 213 -5.65 -10.54 -5.41
N PHE A 214 -6.14 -10.67 -4.18
CA PHE A 214 -6.83 -11.89 -3.75
C PHE A 214 -8.17 -12.10 -4.45
N LEU A 215 -8.87 -11.07 -4.94
CA LEU A 215 -10.10 -11.20 -5.74
C LEU A 215 -9.81 -11.39 -7.24
N GLY A 216 -8.57 -11.14 -7.67
CA GLY A 216 -8.09 -11.38 -9.03
C GLY A 216 -8.54 -10.34 -10.06
N HIS A 217 -9.28 -9.31 -9.66
CA HIS A 217 -9.71 -8.25 -10.55
C HIS A 217 -9.82 -6.89 -9.82
N PRO A 218 -9.21 -5.81 -10.35
CA PRO A 218 -9.24 -4.48 -9.75
C PRO A 218 -10.64 -3.93 -9.46
N VAL A 219 -11.60 -4.20 -10.36
CA VAL A 219 -12.99 -3.76 -10.19
C VAL A 219 -13.64 -4.41 -8.97
N TYR A 220 -13.36 -5.69 -8.69
CA TYR A 220 -13.86 -6.36 -7.50
C TYR A 220 -13.19 -5.83 -6.24
N GLY A 221 -11.87 -5.61 -6.28
CA GLY A 221 -11.14 -4.98 -5.18
C GLY A 221 -11.72 -3.63 -4.78
N MET A 222 -11.98 -2.76 -5.76
CA MET A 222 -12.61 -1.46 -5.52
C MET A 222 -14.06 -1.61 -5.03
N ALA A 223 -14.90 -2.35 -5.74
CA ALA A 223 -16.32 -2.44 -5.40
C ALA A 223 -16.56 -3.08 -4.03
N ILE A 224 -15.97 -4.26 -3.77
CA ILE A 224 -16.15 -4.99 -2.51
C ILE A 224 -15.33 -4.34 -1.41
N GLY A 225 -14.06 -4.01 -1.66
CA GLY A 225 -13.18 -3.45 -0.63
C GLY A 225 -13.67 -2.10 -0.12
N LEU A 226 -13.97 -1.17 -1.03
CA LEU A 226 -14.45 0.17 -0.67
C LEU A 226 -15.84 0.12 -0.03
N PHE A 227 -16.78 -0.64 -0.59
CA PHE A 227 -18.11 -0.79 0.00
C PHE A 227 -18.02 -1.31 1.44
N SER A 228 -17.24 -2.37 1.64
CA SER A 228 -17.15 -3.05 2.93
C SER A 228 -16.51 -2.18 3.98
N ILE A 229 -15.43 -1.47 3.65
CA ILE A 229 -14.72 -0.63 4.60
C ILE A 229 -15.54 0.61 4.96
N ILE A 230 -16.20 1.27 4.00
CA ILE A 230 -17.07 2.42 4.27
C ILE A 230 -18.27 1.99 5.13
N LEU A 231 -18.94 0.90 4.75
CA LEU A 231 -20.10 0.40 5.49
C LEU A 231 -19.73 0.02 6.93
N SER A 232 -18.66 -0.76 7.11
CA SER A 232 -18.20 -1.18 8.43
C SER A 232 -17.68 -0.01 9.28
N THR A 233 -17.04 0.99 8.67
CA THR A 233 -16.65 2.24 9.34
C THR A 233 -17.86 3.04 9.78
N GLY A 234 -18.92 3.11 8.96
CA GLY A 234 -20.20 3.70 9.35
C GLY A 234 -20.84 2.99 10.55
N VAL A 235 -20.83 1.65 10.54
CA VAL A 235 -21.29 0.83 11.69
C VAL A 235 -20.45 1.10 12.93
N GLY A 236 -19.12 1.17 12.79
CA GLY A 236 -18.20 1.51 13.88
C GLY A 236 -18.48 2.89 14.48
N SER A 237 -18.75 3.88 13.63
CA SER A 237 -19.12 5.24 14.04
C SER A 237 -20.40 5.23 14.89
N LEU A 238 -21.45 4.54 14.44
CA LEU A 238 -22.71 4.39 15.19
C LEU A 238 -22.51 3.64 16.51
N LEU A 239 -21.70 2.56 16.51
CA LEU A 239 -21.42 1.78 17.72
C LEU A 239 -20.63 2.60 18.74
N SER A 240 -19.79 3.54 18.29
CA SER A 240 -19.01 4.42 19.14
C SER A 240 -19.88 5.35 20.01
N GLU A 241 -21.12 5.63 19.60
CA GLU A 241 -22.08 6.40 20.40
C GLU A 241 -22.59 5.61 21.60
N ARG A 242 -22.68 4.29 21.47
CA ARG A 242 -23.16 3.38 22.54
C ARG A 242 -22.04 2.96 23.49
N LEU A 243 -20.84 2.70 22.98
CA LEU A 243 -19.71 2.18 23.74
C LEU A 243 -18.74 3.27 24.26
N GLN A 244 -19.12 4.56 24.13
CA GLN A 244 -18.43 5.77 24.58
C GLN A 244 -17.04 5.53 25.19
N LEU A 245 -16.03 5.46 24.32
CA LEU A 245 -14.64 5.19 24.70
C LEU A 245 -13.98 6.42 25.35
N GLU A 246 -14.50 6.88 26.47
CA GLU A 246 -14.03 8.12 27.09
C GLU A 246 -13.00 7.87 28.19
N SER A 247 -12.94 6.66 28.76
CA SER A 247 -11.96 6.36 29.82
C SER A 247 -10.55 6.13 29.25
N PRO A 248 -9.46 6.45 29.99
CA PRO A 248 -8.09 6.31 29.50
C PRO A 248 -7.74 4.89 29.02
N ARG A 249 -8.18 3.89 29.79
CA ARG A 249 -7.99 2.47 29.47
C ARG A 249 -8.66 2.06 28.15
N TRP A 250 -9.84 2.60 27.87
CA TRP A 250 -10.60 2.28 26.66
C TRP A 250 -10.01 2.95 25.42
N LEU A 251 -9.54 4.20 25.54
CA LEU A 251 -8.85 4.91 24.46
C LEU A 251 -7.56 4.20 24.05
N LEU A 252 -6.71 3.85 25.03
CA LEU A 252 -5.47 3.11 24.79
C LEU A 252 -5.76 1.70 24.27
N GLY A 253 -6.72 0.99 24.88
CA GLY A 253 -7.08 -0.37 24.52
C GLY A 253 -7.59 -0.49 23.09
N TRP A 254 -8.47 0.42 22.67
CA TRP A 254 -8.98 0.45 21.28
C TRP A 254 -7.88 0.78 20.28
N SER A 255 -7.10 1.84 20.54
CA SER A 255 -6.01 2.28 19.66
C SER A 255 -4.94 1.18 19.51
N GLY A 256 -4.56 0.52 20.60
CA GLY A 256 -3.65 -0.62 20.61
C GLY A 256 -4.21 -1.87 19.93
N LEU A 257 -5.51 -2.17 20.13
CA LEU A 257 -6.18 -3.28 19.46
C LEU A 257 -6.21 -3.10 17.94
N LEU A 258 -6.55 -1.90 17.46
CA LEU A 258 -6.56 -1.58 16.03
C LEU A 258 -5.15 -1.67 15.43
N PHE A 259 -4.15 -1.10 16.11
CA PHE A 259 -2.74 -1.24 15.71
C PHE A 259 -2.34 -2.71 15.58
N LEU A 260 -2.61 -3.51 16.61
CA LEU A 260 -2.27 -4.93 16.62
C LEU A 260 -3.01 -5.68 15.52
N PHE A 261 -4.29 -5.39 15.29
CA PHE A 261 -5.07 -6.01 14.22
C PHE A 261 -4.47 -5.74 12.85
N ILE A 262 -4.12 -4.49 12.53
CA ILE A 262 -3.54 -4.12 11.22
C ILE A 262 -2.14 -4.73 11.05
N VAL A 263 -1.31 -4.74 12.09
CA VAL A 263 0.01 -5.38 12.03
C VAL A 263 -0.12 -6.89 11.85
N LEU A 264 -1.04 -7.54 12.56
CA LEU A 264 -1.27 -8.97 12.39
C LEU A 264 -1.86 -9.28 11.02
N PHE A 265 -2.69 -8.40 10.45
CA PHE A 265 -3.24 -8.55 9.10
C PHE A 265 -2.16 -8.79 8.04
N THR A 266 -0.98 -8.16 8.17
CA THR A 266 0.12 -8.39 7.23
C THR A 266 0.69 -9.80 7.28
N VAL A 267 0.41 -10.57 8.34
CA VAL A 267 0.89 -11.94 8.57
C VAL A 267 -0.19 -12.98 8.29
N TRP A 268 -1.39 -12.84 8.88
CA TRP A 268 -2.43 -13.88 8.75
C TRP A 268 -3.22 -13.81 7.45
N PHE A 269 -3.38 -12.64 6.82
CA PHE A 269 -4.14 -12.55 5.57
C PHE A 269 -3.48 -13.32 4.41
N PRO A 270 -2.15 -13.23 4.18
CA PRO A 270 -1.47 -14.09 3.20
C PRO A 270 -1.70 -15.60 3.39
N ILE A 271 -1.81 -16.07 4.64
CA ILE A 271 -2.11 -17.48 4.94
C ILE A 271 -3.50 -17.85 4.43
N LEU A 272 -4.49 -16.97 4.63
CA LEU A 272 -5.83 -17.16 4.07
C LEU A 272 -5.83 -17.12 2.55
N VAL A 273 -5.06 -16.21 1.95
CA VAL A 273 -4.90 -16.13 0.49
C VAL A 273 -4.43 -17.48 -0.06
N HIS A 274 -3.31 -18.02 0.43
CA HIS A 274 -2.81 -19.32 -0.03
C HIS A 274 -3.79 -20.48 0.16
N THR A 275 -4.64 -20.41 1.19
CA THR A 275 -5.61 -21.48 1.47
C THR A 275 -6.85 -21.39 0.56
N PHE A 276 -7.28 -20.17 0.20
CA PHE A 276 -8.57 -19.92 -0.45
C PHE A 276 -8.46 -19.32 -1.86
N GLU A 277 -7.26 -19.10 -2.41
CA GLU A 277 -7.04 -18.50 -3.75
C GLU A 277 -7.65 -19.34 -4.88
N GLY A 278 -7.66 -20.67 -4.73
CA GLY A 278 -8.30 -21.60 -5.67
C GLY A 278 -9.82 -21.68 -5.54
N GLY A 279 -10.41 -20.98 -4.57
CA GLY A 279 -11.85 -20.95 -4.35
C GLY A 279 -12.60 -20.10 -5.37
N GLU A 280 -13.91 -20.35 -5.49
CA GLU A 280 -14.79 -19.52 -6.31
C GLU A 280 -14.91 -18.09 -5.75
N LEU A 281 -15.37 -17.16 -6.59
CA LEU A 281 -15.52 -15.75 -6.24
C LEU A 281 -16.26 -15.53 -4.89
N PRO A 282 -17.39 -16.20 -4.58
CA PRO A 282 -18.09 -15.99 -3.31
C PRO A 282 -17.23 -16.28 -2.06
N VAL A 283 -16.37 -17.31 -2.12
CA VAL A 283 -15.47 -17.66 -1.02
C VAL A 283 -14.43 -16.56 -0.82
N ARG A 284 -13.83 -16.10 -1.92
CA ARG A 284 -12.83 -15.02 -1.90
C ARG A 284 -13.41 -13.70 -1.41
N VAL A 285 -14.67 -13.41 -1.78
CA VAL A 285 -15.43 -12.28 -1.24
C VAL A 285 -15.61 -12.42 0.27
N LEU A 286 -16.10 -13.56 0.76
CA LEU A 286 -16.36 -13.76 2.19
C LEU A 286 -15.08 -13.63 3.04
N VAL A 287 -13.97 -14.20 2.58
CA VAL A 287 -12.65 -14.07 3.25
C VAL A 287 -12.19 -12.61 3.26
N SER A 288 -12.41 -11.87 2.18
CA SER A 288 -12.10 -10.44 2.11
C SER A 288 -12.95 -9.61 3.07
N LEU A 289 -14.25 -9.91 3.17
CA LEU A 289 -15.16 -9.27 4.12
C LEU A 289 -14.74 -9.52 5.57
N MET A 290 -14.41 -10.78 5.89
CA MET A 290 -13.92 -11.15 7.23
C MET A 290 -12.67 -10.36 7.61
N ALA A 291 -11.82 -10.03 6.64
CA ALA A 291 -10.62 -9.27 6.88
C ALA A 291 -10.83 -7.76 7.04
N ILE A 292 -11.73 -7.19 6.23
CA ILE A 292 -11.96 -5.73 6.18
C ILE A 292 -12.89 -5.27 7.31
N VAL A 293 -13.99 -5.99 7.56
CA VAL A 293 -15.07 -5.53 8.44
C VAL A 293 -14.58 -5.23 9.87
N PRO A 294 -13.76 -6.06 10.52
CA PRO A 294 -13.27 -5.75 11.88
C PRO A 294 -12.41 -4.48 11.92
N ALA A 295 -11.52 -4.28 10.94
CA ALA A 295 -10.72 -3.07 10.84
C ALA A 295 -11.60 -1.84 10.60
N GLY A 296 -12.54 -1.91 9.66
CA GLY A 296 -13.44 -0.78 9.39
C GLY A 296 -14.28 -0.41 10.61
N ILE A 297 -14.87 -1.39 11.32
CA ILE A 297 -15.59 -1.13 12.57
C ILE A 297 -14.68 -0.42 13.57
N LEU A 298 -13.47 -0.92 13.82
CA LEU A 298 -12.55 -0.30 14.77
C LEU A 298 -12.13 1.11 14.33
N MET A 299 -11.80 1.32 13.06
CA MET A 299 -11.45 2.64 12.52
C MET A 299 -12.58 3.66 12.68
N GLY A 300 -13.84 3.22 12.55
CA GLY A 300 -15.04 4.05 12.68
C GLY A 300 -15.20 4.74 14.04
N PHE A 301 -14.56 4.25 15.11
CA PHE A 301 -14.61 4.89 16.43
C PHE A 301 -13.80 6.19 16.50
N GLY A 302 -12.78 6.35 15.66
CA GLY A 302 -11.78 7.42 15.80
C GLY A 302 -12.41 8.81 15.73
N PHE A 303 -13.19 9.08 14.69
CA PHE A 303 -13.72 10.41 14.42
C PHE A 303 -14.76 10.87 15.47
N PRO A 304 -15.83 10.10 15.78
CA PRO A 304 -16.82 10.52 16.77
C PRO A 304 -16.22 10.64 18.18
N THR A 305 -15.28 9.75 18.54
CA THR A 305 -14.59 9.82 19.84
C THR A 305 -13.77 11.10 19.96
N GLY A 306 -13.00 11.47 18.92
CA GLY A 306 -12.29 12.73 18.88
C GLY A 306 -13.22 13.94 18.99
N MET A 307 -14.33 13.92 18.24
CA MET A 307 -15.32 15.00 18.27
C MET A 307 -15.92 15.20 19.66
N ARG A 308 -16.26 14.12 20.40
CA ARG A 308 -16.72 14.23 21.78
C ARG A 308 -15.67 14.84 22.70
N LEU A 309 -14.41 14.40 22.57
CA LEU A 309 -13.31 14.91 23.40
C LEU A 309 -13.08 16.41 23.18
N VAL A 310 -13.04 16.88 21.93
CA VAL A 310 -12.77 18.29 21.64
C VAL A 310 -13.98 19.19 21.90
N ASN A 311 -15.20 18.74 21.55
CA ASN A 311 -16.42 19.53 21.76
C ASN A 311 -16.84 19.62 23.22
N GLY A 312 -16.40 18.68 24.06
CA GLY A 312 -16.52 18.82 25.52
C GLY A 312 -15.68 19.97 26.10
N ILE A 313 -14.71 20.51 25.33
CA ILE A 313 -13.83 21.60 25.74
C ILE A 313 -14.27 22.91 25.07
N ASP A 314 -14.29 22.93 23.73
CA ASP A 314 -14.68 24.09 22.93
C ASP A 314 -15.20 23.61 21.57
N THR A 315 -16.40 24.06 21.19
CA THR A 315 -17.04 23.67 19.93
C THR A 315 -16.61 24.55 18.75
N ARG A 316 -16.03 25.73 19.00
CA ARG A 316 -15.60 26.69 17.97
C ARG A 316 -14.64 26.09 16.93
N PRO A 317 -13.62 25.27 17.26
CA PRO A 317 -12.68 24.73 16.28
C PRO A 317 -13.21 23.52 15.49
N THR A 318 -14.47 23.11 15.67
CA THR A 318 -15.08 21.98 14.93
C THR A 318 -14.88 22.06 13.41
N PRO A 319 -15.13 23.20 12.72
CA PRO A 319 -14.95 23.28 11.27
C PRO A 319 -13.49 23.02 10.85
N TRP A 320 -12.53 23.47 11.66
CA TRP A 320 -11.10 23.23 11.42
C TRP A 320 -10.76 21.74 11.53
N PHE A 321 -11.28 21.04 12.53
CA PHE A 321 -11.01 19.60 12.69
C PHE A 321 -11.59 18.74 11.56
N TRP A 322 -12.80 19.07 11.08
CA TRP A 322 -13.36 18.47 9.87
C TRP A 322 -12.49 18.75 8.65
N ALA A 323 -12.07 20.01 8.47
CA ALA A 323 -11.21 20.41 7.36
C ALA A 323 -9.89 19.63 7.38
N VAL A 324 -9.21 19.56 8.52
CA VAL A 324 -7.93 18.85 8.68
C VAL A 324 -8.07 17.36 8.40
N ASN A 325 -9.11 16.71 8.93
CA ASN A 325 -9.36 15.29 8.68
C ASN A 325 -9.56 15.01 7.18
N GLY A 326 -10.43 15.78 6.52
CA GLY A 326 -10.68 15.63 5.09
C GLY A 326 -9.45 15.95 4.23
N SER A 327 -8.71 17.00 4.61
CA SER A 327 -7.47 17.42 3.96
C SER A 327 -6.39 16.33 4.04
N ALA A 328 -6.18 15.78 5.25
CA ALA A 328 -5.25 14.68 5.48
C ALA A 328 -5.67 13.46 4.67
N GLY A 329 -6.96 13.13 4.60
CA GLY A 329 -7.45 12.03 3.79
C GLY A 329 -7.14 12.19 2.29
N VAL A 330 -7.45 13.35 1.71
CA VAL A 330 -7.18 13.62 0.28
C VAL A 330 -5.68 13.50 -0.04
N LEU A 331 -4.82 14.09 0.80
CA LEU A 331 -3.36 14.03 0.59
C LEU A 331 -2.80 12.62 0.83
N ALA A 332 -3.32 11.92 1.84
CA ALA A 332 -2.92 10.57 2.17
C ALA A 332 -3.24 9.56 1.07
N ALA A 333 -4.31 9.75 0.30
CA ALA A 333 -4.67 8.81 -0.75
C ALA A 333 -3.56 8.63 -1.80
N GLY A 334 -3.02 9.74 -2.31
CA GLY A 334 -1.89 9.71 -3.25
C GLY A 334 -0.61 9.19 -2.60
N LEU A 335 -0.34 9.61 -1.35
CA LEU A 335 0.84 9.17 -0.59
C LEU A 335 0.82 7.68 -0.25
N ALA A 336 -0.34 7.10 0.04
CA ALA A 336 -0.51 5.68 0.32
C ALA A 336 -0.21 4.85 -0.92
N VAL A 337 -0.72 5.25 -2.09
CA VAL A 337 -0.41 4.60 -3.37
C VAL A 337 1.08 4.72 -3.69
N ALA A 338 1.66 5.92 -3.56
CA ALA A 338 3.09 6.14 -3.79
C ALA A 338 3.96 5.30 -2.85
N THR A 339 3.57 5.20 -1.57
CA THR A 339 4.26 4.39 -0.57
C THR A 339 4.20 2.91 -0.91
N SER A 340 3.04 2.40 -1.34
CA SER A 340 2.93 1.01 -1.77
C SER A 340 3.83 0.70 -2.97
N ILE A 341 3.84 1.58 -3.98
CA ILE A 341 4.65 1.42 -5.20
C ILE A 341 6.15 1.48 -4.89
N ALA A 342 6.57 2.46 -4.08
CA ALA A 342 7.98 2.71 -3.77
C ALA A 342 8.55 1.69 -2.78
N LEU A 343 7.77 1.31 -1.77
CA LEU A 343 8.20 0.45 -0.67
C LEU A 343 7.43 -0.89 -0.69
N SER A 344 6.24 -0.94 -0.11
CA SER A 344 5.34 -2.09 -0.15
C SER A 344 3.95 -1.78 0.41
N ILE A 345 2.98 -2.65 0.13
CA ILE A 345 1.64 -2.58 0.71
C ILE A 345 1.70 -2.67 2.25
N ASN A 346 2.54 -3.55 2.80
CA ASN A 346 2.74 -3.66 4.25
C ASN A 346 3.23 -2.35 4.89
N VAL A 347 4.16 -1.62 4.27
CA VAL A 347 4.63 -0.34 4.81
C VAL A 347 3.51 0.70 4.84
N SER A 348 2.65 0.70 3.81
CA SER A 348 1.45 1.54 3.79
C SER A 348 0.52 1.22 4.98
N LEU A 349 0.22 -0.06 5.19
CA LEU A 349 -0.58 -0.54 6.32
C LEU A 349 0.03 -0.20 7.69
N TRP A 350 1.34 -0.41 7.87
CA TRP A 350 2.03 -0.09 9.12
C TRP A 350 2.08 1.40 9.40
N THR A 351 2.23 2.23 8.37
CA THR A 351 2.14 3.70 8.51
C THR A 351 0.78 4.08 9.07
N GLY A 352 -0.29 3.54 8.49
CA GLY A 352 -1.65 3.76 9.01
C GLY A 352 -1.87 3.20 10.41
N ALA A 353 -1.33 2.02 10.72
CA ALA A 353 -1.38 1.42 12.05
C ALA A 353 -0.69 2.32 13.10
N VAL A 354 0.48 2.87 12.79
CA VAL A 354 1.19 3.81 13.67
C VAL A 354 0.37 5.08 13.87
N CYS A 355 -0.28 5.61 12.82
CA CYS A 355 -1.18 6.75 12.98
C CYS A 355 -2.30 6.47 13.99
N TYR A 356 -2.94 5.29 13.89
CA TYR A 356 -3.97 4.88 14.85
C TYR A 356 -3.44 4.60 16.25
N LEU A 357 -2.22 4.07 16.40
CA LEU A 357 -1.56 3.86 17.69
C LEU A 357 -1.32 5.18 18.43
N LEU A 358 -0.94 6.23 17.69
CA LEU A 358 -0.68 7.55 18.26
C LEU A 358 -1.94 8.27 18.76
N LEU A 359 -3.14 7.87 18.30
CA LEU A 359 -4.40 8.45 18.77
C LEU A 359 -4.62 8.21 20.27
N GLY A 360 -4.21 7.07 20.80
CA GLY A 360 -4.31 6.74 22.23
C GLY A 360 -3.65 7.81 23.12
N PRO A 361 -2.31 8.01 23.06
CA PRO A 361 -1.62 9.00 23.87
C PRO A 361 -2.08 10.44 23.60
N ILE A 362 -2.45 10.81 22.36
CA ILE A 362 -2.96 12.16 22.05
C ILE A 362 -4.32 12.39 22.71
N SER A 363 -5.19 11.38 22.72
CA SER A 363 -6.48 11.46 23.42
C SER A 363 -6.29 11.66 24.92
N LEU A 364 -5.28 11.01 25.51
CA LEU A 364 -4.93 11.20 26.92
C LEU A 364 -4.40 12.60 27.19
N ALA A 365 -3.57 13.13 26.30
CA ALA A 365 -3.06 14.50 26.41
C ALA A 365 -4.21 15.52 26.39
N LEU A 366 -5.13 15.41 25.41
CA LEU A 366 -6.32 16.26 25.32
C LEU A 366 -7.13 16.27 26.63
N ARG A 367 -7.32 15.10 27.24
CA ARG A 367 -8.05 14.99 28.52
C ARG A 367 -7.29 15.57 29.70
N ARG A 368 -5.97 15.34 29.79
CA ARG A 368 -5.13 15.89 30.87
C ARG A 368 -5.14 17.41 30.86
N PHE A 369 -5.00 18.02 29.68
CA PHE A 369 -5.06 19.48 29.56
C PHE A 369 -6.44 20.06 29.87
N CYS A 370 -7.54 19.36 29.53
CA CYS A 370 -8.88 19.73 29.95
C CYS A 370 -9.05 19.73 31.48
N GLN A 371 -8.51 18.71 32.17
CA GLN A 371 -8.56 18.63 33.63
C GLN A 371 -7.65 19.67 34.31
N ALA A 372 -6.47 19.94 33.73
CA ALA A 372 -5.55 20.94 34.25
C ALA A 372 -6.05 22.38 34.03
N GLY A 373 -6.77 22.64 32.94
CA GLY A 373 -7.34 23.96 32.63
C GLY A 373 -8.58 24.31 33.47
N SER A 374 -9.30 23.31 34.00
CA SER A 374 -10.47 23.51 34.88
C SER A 374 -10.08 23.69 36.36
N LEU A 375 -8.88 23.27 36.76
CA LEU A 375 -8.40 23.39 38.15
C LEU A 375 -8.27 24.86 38.64
N PRO A 376 -7.72 25.81 37.85
CA PRO A 376 -7.64 27.22 38.25
C PRO A 376 -9.00 27.91 38.30
N GLU A 377 -9.94 27.56 37.41
CA GLU A 377 -11.30 28.12 37.42
C GLU A 377 -12.06 27.70 38.68
N LEU A 378 -11.99 26.42 39.07
CA LEU A 378 -12.58 25.91 40.31
C LEU A 378 -11.99 26.57 41.56
N LEU A 379 -10.66 26.75 41.62
CA LEU A 379 -10.00 27.43 42.73
C LEU A 379 -10.35 28.92 42.80
N SER A 380 -10.52 29.58 41.65
CA SER A 380 -10.92 30.99 41.60
C SER A 380 -12.41 31.21 41.93
N ALA A 381 -13.28 30.26 41.58
CA ALA A 381 -14.69 30.26 41.94
C ALA A 381 -14.89 30.06 43.45
N ASP A 382 -14.17 29.10 44.05
CA ASP A 382 -14.21 28.83 45.49
C ASP A 382 -13.61 30.00 46.30
N ALA A 383 -12.56 30.67 45.78
CA ALA A 383 -12.01 31.88 46.38
C ALA A 383 -12.98 33.07 46.34
N ARG A 384 -13.77 33.23 45.26
CA ARG A 384 -14.82 34.28 45.17
C ARG A 384 -15.99 33.97 46.09
N GLN A 385 -16.35 32.70 46.26
CA GLN A 385 -17.43 32.28 47.15
C GLN A 385 -17.08 32.43 48.64
N LYS A 386 -15.80 32.36 49.00
CA LYS A 386 -15.32 32.61 50.38
C LYS A 386 -15.08 34.10 50.70
N ALA A 387 -15.05 34.97 49.69
CA ALA A 387 -14.77 36.40 49.84
C ALA A 387 -16.02 37.29 49.80
N GLY A 388 -17.20 36.73 49.56
CA GLY A 388 -18.51 37.38 49.72
C GLY A 388 -19.30 36.73 50.83
#